data_AF-A0A3D6E161-F1
#
_entry.id   AF-A0A3D6E161-F1
#
_cell.length_a   1.000
_cell.length_b   1.000
_cell.length_c   1.000
_cell.angle_alpha   90.00
_cell.angle_beta   90.00
_cell.angle_gamma   90.00
#
_symmetry.space_group_name_H-M   'P 1'
#
loop_
_entity.id
_entity.type
_entity.pdbx_description
1 polymer ?
#
loop_
_entity_poly.entity_id
_entity_poly.type
_entity_poly.pdbx_seq_one_letter_code
_entity_poly.pdbx_strand_id
1 'polypeptide(L)' 'TALHQGAVVYAIYEGYQGMVDGGERIRPQFWDDVGSILHRGGTIIGTARCAAFRERAGRLRAAHNLLQHG' A
#
# COMPACT_ATOMS: atom_id res chain seq x y z
N THR A 1 5.12 0.86 -17.33
CA THR A 1 4.72 0.73 -15.91
C THR A 1 3.48 -0.15 -15.83
N ALA A 2 3.19 -0.78 -14.69
CA ALA A 2 2.14 -1.81 -14.56
C ALA A 2 0.75 -1.36 -15.04
N LEU A 3 0.37 -0.10 -14.80
CA LEU A 3 -0.86 0.50 -15.33
C LEU A 3 -0.94 0.47 -16.87
N HIS A 4 0.17 0.67 -17.57
CA HIS A 4 0.25 0.61 -19.04
C HIS A 4 0.10 -0.82 -19.59
N GLN A 5 0.28 -1.83 -18.74
CA GLN A 5 0.09 -3.25 -19.09
C GLN A 5 -1.31 -3.75 -18.71
N GLY A 6 -2.23 -2.86 -18.29
CA GLY A 6 -3.60 -3.21 -17.90
C GLY A 6 -3.73 -3.83 -16.51
N ALA A 7 -2.66 -3.82 -15.70
CA ALA A 7 -2.71 -4.31 -14.34
C ALA A 7 -3.35 -3.27 -13.41
N VAL A 8 -4.19 -3.73 -12.47
CA VAL A 8 -4.71 -2.91 -11.38
C VAL A 8 -3.61 -2.75 -10.33
N VAL A 9 -3.29 -1.50 -9.98
CA VAL A 9 -2.27 -1.17 -9.00
C VAL A 9 -2.93 -0.65 -7.73
N TYR A 10 -2.46 -1.10 -6.57
CA TYR A 10 -2.88 -0.61 -5.26
C TYR A 10 -1.71 0.07 -4.54
N ALA A 11 -2.00 1.17 -3.85
CA ALA A 11 -1.11 1.81 -2.91
C ALA A 11 -1.39 1.31 -1.49
N ILE A 12 -0.33 1.06 -0.74
CA ILE A 12 -0.38 0.73 0.68
C ILE A 12 0.15 1.92 1.48
N TYR A 13 -0.74 2.55 2.24
CA TYR A 13 -0.41 3.72 3.04
C TYR A 13 0.31 3.33 4.33
N GLU A 14 1.20 4.18 4.84
CA GLU A 14 1.97 3.94 6.08
C GLU A 14 2.83 2.66 6.06
N GLY A 15 3.18 2.17 4.86
CA GLY A 15 4.04 1.00 4.69
C GLY A 15 3.46 -0.28 5.30
N TYR A 16 4.29 -1.04 6.03
CA TYR A 16 3.85 -2.29 6.65
C TYR A 16 2.75 -2.10 7.68
N GLN A 17 2.65 -0.93 8.30
CA GLN A 17 1.60 -0.65 9.27
C GLN A 17 0.24 -0.67 8.57
N GLY A 18 0.07 0.06 7.47
CA GLY A 18 -1.19 0.03 6.72
C GLY A 18 -1.45 -1.29 6.02
N MET A 19 -0.42 -2.07 5.70
CA MET A 19 -0.62 -3.45 5.22
C MET A 19 -1.28 -4.34 6.29
N VAL A 20 -0.83 -4.22 7.55
CA VAL A 20 -1.40 -4.98 8.69
C VAL A 20 -2.76 -4.43 9.09
N ASP A 21 -2.98 -3.12 8.99
CA ASP A 21 -4.25 -2.48 9.32
C ASP A 21 -5.33 -2.76 8.27
N GLY A 22 -4.94 -2.84 6.99
CA GLY A 22 -5.85 -3.13 5.89
C GLY A 22 -6.91 -2.05 5.64
N GLY A 23 -8.00 -2.44 4.99
CA GLY A 23 -9.13 -1.56 4.65
C GLY A 23 -8.68 -0.33 3.86
N GLU A 24 -9.04 0.86 4.36
CA GLU A 24 -8.72 2.16 3.73
C GLU A 24 -7.22 2.45 3.55
N ARG A 25 -6.34 1.65 4.15
CA ARG A 25 -4.89 1.75 3.93
C ARG A 25 -4.41 1.06 2.66
N ILE A 26 -5.25 0.28 1.99
CA ILE A 26 -4.96 -0.38 0.71
C ILE A 26 -5.95 0.17 -0.32
N ARG A 27 -5.49 1.03 -1.23
CA ARG A 27 -6.38 1.72 -2.17
C ARG A 27 -5.93 1.55 -3.62
N PRO A 28 -6.85 1.34 -4.57
CA PRO A 28 -6.49 1.32 -5.98
C PRO A 28 -5.90 2.68 -6.38
N GLN A 29 -4.99 2.66 -7.35
CA GLN A 29 -4.34 3.84 -7.88
C GLN A 29 -4.65 3.96 -9.37
N PHE A 30 -5.05 5.16 -9.76
CA PHE A 30 -5.28 5.53 -11.14
C PHE A 30 -4.13 6.40 -11.65
N TRP A 31 -4.09 6.58 -12.97
CA TRP A 31 -3.03 7.35 -13.62
C TRP A 31 -2.94 8.79 -13.09
N ASP A 32 -4.08 9.37 -12.72
CA ASP A 32 -4.18 10.72 -12.19
C ASP A 32 -3.67 10.86 -10.75
N ASP A 33 -3.65 9.77 -9.96
CA ASP A 33 -3.22 9.80 -8.55
C ASP A 33 -1.70 9.97 -8.40
N VAL A 34 -0.94 9.62 -9.43
CA VAL A 34 0.52 9.69 -9.45
C VAL A 34 1.06 10.82 -10.34
N GLY A 35 0.19 11.50 -11.08
CA GLY A 35 0.55 12.70 -11.82
C GLY A 35 0.87 13.83 -10.83
N SER A 36 2.07 14.43 -10.92
CA SER A 36 2.52 15.55 -10.05
C SER A 36 3.18 15.18 -8.71
N ILE A 37 3.62 13.93 -8.50
CA ILE A 37 4.36 13.58 -7.28
C ILE A 37 5.89 13.70 -7.43
N LEU A 38 6.40 13.82 -8.66
CA LEU A 38 7.84 13.78 -8.95
C LEU A 38 8.63 14.92 -8.28
N HIS A 39 8.00 16.08 -8.09
CA HIS A 39 8.62 17.24 -7.44
C HIS A 39 8.37 17.30 -5.93
N ARG A 40 7.60 16.36 -5.37
CA ARG A 40 7.29 16.33 -3.94
C ARG A 40 8.31 15.45 -3.21
N GLY A 41 9.01 16.04 -2.25
CA GLY A 41 9.89 15.31 -1.35
C GLY A 41 9.10 14.41 -0.40
N GLY A 42 9.72 13.30 0.04
CA GLY A 42 9.08 12.32 0.91
C GLY A 42 8.26 11.29 0.12
N THR A 43 7.24 10.73 0.75
CA THR A 43 6.37 9.72 0.14
C THR A 43 4.91 10.11 0.32
N ILE A 44 4.16 10.19 -0.79
CA ILE A 44 2.73 10.53 -0.77
C ILE A 44 1.86 9.46 -0.10
N ILE A 45 2.37 8.22 -0.02
CA ILE A 45 1.70 7.10 0.65
C ILE A 45 2.07 7.02 2.14
N GLY A 46 2.94 7.90 2.65
CA GLY A 46 3.38 7.85 4.03
C GLY A 46 4.32 6.68 4.33
N THR A 47 4.85 6.65 5.56
CA THR A 47 5.72 5.57 6.03
C THR A 47 5.61 5.47 7.54
N ALA A 48 5.37 4.27 8.06
CA ALA A 48 5.33 4.01 9.49
C ALA A 48 6.12 2.75 9.87
N ARG A 49 6.75 2.79 11.04
CA ARG A 49 7.40 1.62 11.65
C ARG A 49 6.30 0.70 12.18
N CYS A 50 6.31 -0.57 11.75
CA CYS A 50 5.35 -1.58 12.20
C CYS A 50 6.05 -2.67 13.02
N ALA A 51 5.85 -2.68 14.33
CA ALA A 51 6.35 -3.75 15.19
C ALA A 51 5.62 -5.07 14.93
N ALA A 52 4.30 -5.01 14.67
CA ALA A 52 3.48 -6.18 14.43
C ALA A 52 3.95 -7.01 13.22
N PHE A 53 4.49 -6.37 12.18
CA PHE A 53 4.97 -7.05 10.99
C PHE A 53 6.24 -7.91 11.23
N ARG A 54 6.96 -7.66 12.33
CA ARG A 54 8.09 -8.51 12.75
C ARG A 54 7.61 -9.89 13.20
N GLU A 55 6.38 -9.98 13.71
CA GLU A 55 5.76 -11.21 14.17
C GLU A 55 5.01 -11.95 13.06
N ARG A 56 5.02 -13.29 13.11
CA ARG A 56 4.30 -14.12 12.13
C ARG A 56 2.81 -13.79 12.08
N ALA A 57 2.19 -13.52 13.22
CA ALA A 57 0.78 -13.15 13.29
C ALA A 57 0.48 -11.82 12.58
N GLY A 58 1.39 -10.84 12.60
CA GLY A 58 1.25 -9.62 11.82
C GLY A 58 1.35 -9.86 10.32
N ARG A 59 2.32 -10.68 9.89
CA ARG A 59 2.46 -11.05 8.48
C ARG A 59 1.24 -11.81 7.93
N LEU A 60 0.65 -12.71 8.73
CA LEU A 60 -0.57 -13.42 8.35
C LEU A 60 -1.76 -12.47 8.19
N ARG A 61 -1.92 -11.48 9.08
CA ARG A 61 -2.95 -10.44 8.95
C ARG A 61 -2.74 -9.59 7.71
N ALA A 62 -1.51 -9.15 7.44
CA ALA A 62 -1.19 -8.43 6.22
C ALA A 62 -1.51 -9.25 4.96
N ALA A 63 -1.14 -10.53 4.92
CA ALA A 63 -1.47 -11.41 3.80
C ALA A 63 -2.98 -11.55 3.60
N HIS A 64 -3.74 -11.73 4.69
CA HIS A 64 -5.20 -11.76 4.65
C HIS A 64 -5.78 -10.47 4.05
N ASN A 65 -5.32 -9.31 4.49
CA ASN A 65 -5.79 -8.02 3.99
C ASN A 65 -5.50 -7.83 2.50
N LEU A 66 -4.33 -8.27 2.03
CA LEU A 66 -3.97 -8.24 0.61
C LEU A 66 -4.89 -9.14 -0.22
N LEU A 67 -5.19 -10.35 0.26
CA LEU A 67 -6.12 -11.27 -0.41
C LEU A 67 -7.57 -10.75 -0.44
N GLN A 68 -7.96 -9.88 0.49
CA GLN A 68 -9.29 -9.26 0.44
C GLN A 68 -9.42 -8.16 -0.63
N HIS A 69 -8.30 -7.59 -1.09
CA HIS A 69 -8.26 -6.51 -2.09
C HIS A 69 -7.75 -7.02 -3.45
N GLY A 70 -7.56 -8.34 -3.60
CA GLY A 70 -7.06 -9.02 -4.80
C GLY A 70 -8.01 -10.10 -5.29
#